data_AF-A0A814PS84-F1
#
_entry.id   AF-A0A814PS84-F1
#
_cell.length_a   1.000
_cell.length_b   1.000
_cell.length_c   1.000
_cell.angle_alpha   90.00
_cell.angle_beta   90.00
_cell.angle_gamma   90.00
#
_symmetry.space_group_name_H-M   'P 1'
#
loop_
_entity.id
_entity.type
_entity.pdbx_description
1 polymer ?
#
loop_
_entity_poly.entity_id
_entity_poly.type
_entity_poly.pdbx_seq_one_letter_code
_entity_poly.pdbx_strand_id
1 'polypeptide(L)'
;MVKHSISTCNKKEEDDQDDGIIIDHLDISSVPLPWYRSHALWSNMMAKTFDETYKCHSNFLDAHPAITSKMRSVLCDWLIEVSEVYHLHRETYHLAIAYIDQYLCNTTNLPKAKLQLLGITSLFIAAKIEEIYPPRISEFAYVTDKAYYEGDILDMELDIMNALNWFINPVTSISWLLTYLQLESDLEMINNNNNSSSPSSTNVTPSHNDRCIKKRRISISNIPKSSVSLSDSEILKTSILTNVHRTPMFLQTFSLVARLIDLCSLDIEYSQFPKNVLAATAILACKPHWPVEQITSLNDDDLYVCSEWMKPFFDVLYFGQNLMSIPIPASRPSPAIPIDEIYSIQIHNISLDFLENVYKKRPKFIPPITNNRPFRNLVNRLSWLPTPPTSSEKQQHEIIVNEEAQLQITEVISV
;
A
#
# COMPACT_ATOMS: atom_id res chain seq x y z
N MET A 1 -45.63 -11.75 -32.08
CA MET A 1 -47.00 -11.33 -31.68
C MET A 1 -47.36 -12.04 -30.37
N VAL A 2 -48.03 -11.36 -29.43
CA VAL A 2 -48.99 -11.92 -28.41
C VAL A 2 -48.44 -13.05 -27.49
N LYS A 3 -48.17 -12.87 -26.19
CA LYS A 3 -49.10 -12.79 -25.00
C LYS A 3 -50.01 -14.04 -24.86
N HIS A 4 -50.44 -14.54 -23.70
CA HIS A 4 -50.26 -14.33 -22.23
C HIS A 4 -50.22 -15.76 -21.59
N SER A 5 -50.02 -16.07 -20.29
CA SER A 5 -50.61 -15.62 -19.00
C SER A 5 -49.68 -16.10 -17.86
N ILE A 6 -49.44 -15.40 -16.73
CA ILE A 6 -50.32 -14.91 -15.65
C ILE A 6 -50.92 -16.04 -14.78
N SER A 7 -50.46 -16.14 -13.54
CA SER A 7 -51.11 -16.84 -12.40
C SER A 7 -50.72 -16.19 -11.05
N THR A 8 -51.35 -15.04 -10.79
CA THR A 8 -51.83 -14.55 -9.47
C THR A 8 -51.05 -14.86 -8.17
N CYS A 9 -50.64 -13.77 -7.49
CA CYS A 9 -50.23 -13.74 -6.08
C CYS A 9 -51.42 -13.97 -5.12
N ASN A 10 -51.15 -14.52 -3.93
CA ASN A 10 -51.99 -14.39 -2.74
C ASN A 10 -51.16 -13.78 -1.60
N LYS A 11 -51.69 -12.74 -0.96
CA LYS A 11 -51.11 -12.09 0.23
C LYS A 11 -51.50 -12.80 1.52
N LYS A 12 -50.59 -12.78 2.50
CA LYS A 12 -50.87 -12.76 3.94
C LYS A 12 -49.70 -12.13 4.68
N GLU A 13 -49.80 -10.83 4.91
CA GLU A 13 -49.43 -10.21 6.19
C GLU A 13 -50.48 -10.64 7.26
N GLU A 14 -50.27 -10.51 8.58
CA GLU A 14 -49.09 -10.13 9.40
C GLU A 14 -48.44 -11.43 10.03
N ASP A 15 -47.70 -11.57 11.15
CA ASP A 15 -47.35 -10.77 12.37
C ASP A 15 -45.97 -11.21 12.98
N ASP A 16 -45.33 -10.31 13.76
CA ASP A 16 -44.33 -10.42 14.88
C ASP A 16 -43.15 -11.43 15.01
N GLN A 17 -41.96 -10.80 15.18
CA GLN A 17 -40.85 -11.08 16.12
C GLN A 17 -40.01 -12.38 16.06
N ASP A 18 -38.89 -12.32 15.34
CA ASP A 18 -37.61 -12.90 15.78
C ASP A 18 -36.46 -11.97 15.35
N ASP A 19 -36.07 -11.04 16.22
CA ASP A 19 -34.96 -10.09 15.98
C ASP A 19 -33.59 -10.78 16.14
N GLY A 20 -33.35 -11.77 15.29
CA GLY A 20 -32.04 -12.35 15.09
C GLY A 20 -31.07 -11.26 14.67
N ILE A 21 -30.13 -10.92 15.56
CA ILE A 21 -29.12 -9.88 15.33
C ILE A 21 -28.31 -10.26 14.09
N ILE A 22 -28.66 -9.66 12.96
CA ILE A 22 -27.79 -9.61 11.79
C ILE A 22 -26.53 -8.89 12.26
N ILE A 23 -25.39 -9.57 12.20
CA ILE A 23 -24.09 -8.93 12.37
C ILE A 23 -23.86 -8.15 11.07
N ASP A 24 -24.41 -6.95 11.02
CA ASP A 24 -24.20 -6.00 9.93
C ASP A 24 -22.70 -5.83 9.72
N HIS A 25 -22.33 -5.74 8.44
CA HIS A 25 -20.95 -5.79 7.97
C HIS A 25 -20.03 -4.90 8.82
N LEU A 26 -18.99 -5.49 9.42
CA LEU A 26 -17.94 -4.72 10.11
C LEU A 26 -17.24 -3.81 9.11
N ASP A 27 -17.69 -2.55 9.05
CA ASP A 27 -17.05 -1.49 8.30
C ASP A 27 -15.61 -1.28 8.83
N ILE A 28 -14.63 -1.34 7.94
CA ILE A 28 -13.21 -1.04 8.22
C ILE A 28 -13.06 0.31 8.92
N SER A 29 -13.96 1.25 8.63
CA SER A 29 -14.02 2.57 9.25
C SER A 29 -14.34 2.56 10.76
N SER A 30 -14.79 1.43 11.31
CA SER A 30 -15.02 1.20 12.74
C SER A 30 -13.76 0.75 13.52
N VAL A 31 -12.70 0.27 12.86
CA VAL A 31 -11.45 -0.13 13.53
C VAL A 31 -10.82 1.10 14.20
N PRO A 32 -10.72 1.18 15.54
CA PRO A 32 -10.54 2.46 16.23
C PRO A 32 -9.07 2.89 16.28
N LEU A 33 -8.67 3.77 15.35
CA LEU A 33 -7.34 4.41 15.38
C LEU A 33 -7.30 5.48 16.48
N PRO A 34 -6.36 5.44 17.45
CA PRO A 34 -6.30 6.39 18.55
C PRO A 34 -5.76 7.78 18.14
N TRP A 35 -5.22 7.90 16.92
CA TRP A 35 -4.55 9.10 16.41
C TRP A 35 -5.34 9.84 15.31
N TYR A 36 -6.36 9.22 14.70
CA TYR A 36 -7.20 9.85 13.67
C TYR A 36 -8.55 9.14 13.50
N ARG A 37 -9.47 9.70 12.70
CA ARG A 37 -10.74 9.05 12.35
C ARG A 37 -10.53 8.09 11.18
N SER A 38 -10.68 6.78 11.41
CA SER A 38 -10.40 5.72 10.43
C SER A 38 -11.15 5.89 9.12
N HIS A 39 -12.44 6.25 9.17
CA HIS A 39 -13.25 6.62 7.99
C HIS A 39 -12.64 7.74 7.14
N ALA A 40 -12.12 8.79 7.77
CA ALA A 40 -11.50 9.91 7.07
C ALA A 40 -10.10 9.56 6.54
N LEU A 41 -9.34 8.69 7.23
CA LEU A 41 -8.08 8.17 6.71
C LEU A 41 -8.33 7.35 5.44
N TRP A 42 -9.26 6.40 5.51
CA TRP A 42 -9.63 5.54 4.39
C TRP A 42 -10.13 6.35 3.19
N SER A 43 -11.02 7.32 3.43
CA SER A 43 -11.45 8.32 2.44
C SER A 43 -10.27 9.01 1.75
N ASN A 44 -9.32 9.53 2.53
CA ASN A 44 -8.17 10.25 1.99
C ASN A 44 -7.25 9.32 1.18
N MET A 45 -7.00 8.09 1.65
CA MET A 45 -6.21 7.09 0.93
C MET A 45 -6.89 6.63 -0.36
N MET A 46 -8.21 6.42 -0.35
CA MET A 46 -9.00 6.10 -1.54
C MET A 46 -8.96 7.25 -2.55
N ALA A 47 -9.30 8.48 -2.14
CA ALA A 47 -9.29 9.65 -3.01
C ALA A 47 -7.92 9.86 -3.68
N LYS A 48 -6.83 9.72 -2.90
CA LYS A 48 -5.45 9.81 -3.37
C LYS A 48 -5.01 8.65 -4.27
N THR A 49 -5.63 7.47 -4.17
CA THR A 49 -5.38 6.32 -5.06
C THR A 49 -6.12 6.45 -6.39
N PHE A 50 -7.21 7.22 -6.43
CA PHE A 50 -7.99 7.52 -7.64
C PHE A 50 -7.78 8.95 -8.17
N ASP A 51 -6.77 9.66 -7.69
CA ASP A 51 -6.41 10.98 -8.16
C ASP A 51 -5.82 10.89 -9.58
N GLU A 52 -6.40 11.64 -10.52
CA GLU A 52 -5.97 11.63 -11.92
C GLU A 52 -4.56 12.22 -12.11
N THR A 53 -4.00 12.92 -11.11
CA THR A 53 -2.58 13.37 -11.11
C THR A 53 -1.57 12.22 -11.07
N TYR A 54 -1.91 11.09 -10.44
CA TYR A 54 -1.03 9.92 -10.32
C TYR A 54 -1.27 8.84 -11.38
N LYS A 55 -2.26 9.05 -12.25
CA LYS A 55 -2.80 8.04 -13.17
C LYS A 55 -2.06 8.05 -14.50
N CYS A 56 -1.53 6.88 -14.88
CA CYS A 56 -0.84 6.73 -16.16
C CYS A 56 -1.54 5.70 -17.08
N HIS A 57 -1.74 6.09 -18.34
CA HIS A 57 -2.47 5.32 -19.36
C HIS A 57 -1.51 4.35 -20.04
N SER A 58 -1.83 3.05 -20.15
CA SER A 58 -0.88 2.00 -20.58
C SER A 58 -0.23 2.17 -21.97
N ASN A 59 -0.77 3.05 -22.82
CA ASN A 59 -0.17 3.43 -24.10
C ASN A 59 0.76 4.67 -24.02
N PHE A 60 1.19 5.10 -22.82
CA PHE A 60 2.03 6.29 -22.63
C PHE A 60 3.34 6.28 -23.44
N LEU A 61 3.89 5.10 -23.73
CA LEU A 61 5.06 4.93 -24.58
C LEU A 61 4.84 5.32 -26.05
N ASP A 62 3.60 5.51 -26.52
CA ASP A 62 3.30 6.06 -27.85
C ASP A 62 3.92 7.47 -28.02
N ALA A 63 4.03 8.23 -26.94
CA ALA A 63 4.68 9.54 -26.91
C ALA A 63 6.22 9.46 -26.91
N HIS A 64 6.80 8.25 -26.83
CA HIS A 64 8.25 8.01 -26.68
C HIS A 64 8.77 6.97 -27.68
N PRO A 65 8.83 7.26 -29.00
CA PRO A 65 9.15 6.26 -30.03
C PRO A 65 10.54 5.60 -29.94
N ALA A 66 11.45 6.13 -29.11
CA ALA A 66 12.76 5.55 -28.83
C ALA A 66 12.76 4.53 -27.67
N ILE A 67 11.64 4.41 -26.94
CA ILE A 67 11.46 3.58 -25.75
C ILE A 67 10.49 2.43 -26.07
N THR A 68 10.67 1.27 -25.43
CA THR A 68 9.79 0.10 -25.61
C THR A 68 9.41 -0.49 -24.25
N SER A 69 8.28 -1.21 -24.19
CA SER A 69 7.85 -1.90 -22.96
C SER A 69 8.94 -2.78 -22.36
N LYS A 70 9.64 -3.58 -23.19
CA LYS A 70 10.74 -4.44 -22.72
C LYS A 70 11.93 -3.64 -22.18
N MET A 71 12.20 -2.43 -22.70
CA MET A 71 13.21 -1.54 -22.13
C MET A 71 12.81 -0.98 -20.76
N ARG A 72 11.51 -0.68 -20.53
CA ARG A 72 10.99 -0.38 -19.20
C ARG A 72 11.15 -1.60 -18.27
N SER A 73 10.77 -2.80 -18.71
CA SER A 73 10.94 -4.02 -17.91
C SER A 73 12.40 -4.25 -17.49
N VAL A 74 13.36 -4.06 -18.40
CA VAL A 74 14.80 -4.17 -18.11
C VAL A 74 15.27 -3.10 -17.12
N LEU A 75 14.77 -1.86 -17.23
CA LEU A 75 15.06 -0.80 -16.26
C LEU A 75 14.51 -1.16 -14.87
N CYS A 76 13.25 -1.59 -14.79
CA CYS A 76 12.60 -1.96 -13.54
C CYS A 76 13.26 -3.17 -12.86
N ASP A 77 13.74 -4.16 -13.63
CA ASP A 77 14.47 -5.34 -13.15
C ASP A 77 15.83 -4.94 -12.54
N TRP A 78 16.59 -4.09 -13.26
CA TRP A 78 17.86 -3.53 -12.75
C TRP A 78 17.66 -2.66 -11.50
N LEU A 79 16.59 -1.88 -11.41
CA LEU A 79 16.31 -1.07 -10.21
C LEU A 79 15.95 -1.92 -8.98
N ILE A 80 15.44 -3.15 -9.14
CA ILE A 80 15.30 -4.12 -8.03
C ILE A 80 16.68 -4.60 -7.57
N GLU A 81 17.58 -4.94 -8.50
CA GLU A 81 18.96 -5.36 -8.19
C GLU A 81 19.71 -4.24 -7.43
N VAL A 82 19.66 -3.00 -7.93
CA VAL A 82 20.23 -1.82 -7.26
C VAL A 82 19.62 -1.63 -5.86
N SER A 83 18.31 -1.82 -5.71
CA SER A 83 17.62 -1.68 -4.42
C SER A 83 18.03 -2.77 -3.41
N GLU A 84 18.24 -4.03 -3.83
CA GLU A 84 18.78 -5.07 -2.93
C GLU A 84 20.22 -4.76 -2.52
N VAL A 85 21.08 -4.33 -3.47
CA VAL A 85 22.49 -4.01 -3.22
C VAL A 85 22.66 -2.87 -2.20
N TYR A 86 21.81 -1.84 -2.27
CA TYR A 86 21.80 -0.74 -1.29
C TYR A 86 20.90 -1.00 -0.07
N HIS A 87 20.25 -2.16 0.00
CA HIS A 87 19.27 -2.53 1.04
C HIS A 87 18.13 -1.52 1.21
N LEU A 88 17.63 -0.97 0.10
CA LEU A 88 16.51 -0.03 0.08
C LEU A 88 15.18 -0.73 0.37
N HIS A 89 14.22 0.05 0.85
CA HIS A 89 12.85 -0.39 1.07
C HIS A 89 12.11 -0.71 -0.24
N ARG A 90 11.16 -1.64 -0.17
CA ARG A 90 10.22 -1.97 -1.25
C ARG A 90 9.34 -0.78 -1.63
N GLU A 91 8.99 0.05 -0.65
CA GLU A 91 8.27 1.30 -0.92
C GLU A 91 9.14 2.25 -1.77
N THR A 92 10.44 2.40 -1.46
CA THR A 92 11.42 3.16 -2.26
C THR A 92 11.46 2.70 -3.73
N TYR A 93 11.51 1.38 -3.97
CA TYR A 93 11.44 0.84 -5.34
C TYR A 93 10.11 1.16 -6.04
N HIS A 94 8.98 0.99 -5.36
CA HIS A 94 7.66 1.24 -5.95
C HIS A 94 7.31 2.73 -6.14
N LEU A 95 7.86 3.62 -5.31
CA LEU A 95 7.86 5.06 -5.53
C LEU A 95 8.67 5.40 -6.78
N ALA A 96 9.86 4.82 -6.96
CA ALA A 96 10.69 5.02 -8.14
C ALA A 96 9.96 4.61 -9.44
N ILE A 97 9.28 3.47 -9.45
CA ILE A 97 8.42 3.05 -10.58
C ILE A 97 7.34 4.10 -10.86
N ALA A 98 6.63 4.56 -9.83
CA ALA A 98 5.56 5.54 -9.99
C ALA A 98 6.09 6.85 -10.61
N TYR A 99 7.28 7.30 -10.22
CA TYR A 99 7.91 8.49 -10.81
C TYR A 99 8.36 8.26 -12.26
N ILE A 100 8.92 7.10 -12.60
CA ILE A 100 9.30 6.73 -13.98
C ILE A 100 8.06 6.74 -14.89
N ASP A 101 6.98 6.11 -14.45
CA ASP A 101 5.74 6.00 -15.23
C ASP A 101 5.05 7.36 -15.38
N GLN A 102 4.94 8.14 -14.29
CA GLN A 102 4.35 9.48 -14.33
C GLN A 102 5.17 10.46 -15.17
N TYR A 103 6.50 10.40 -15.10
CA TYR A 103 7.38 11.18 -15.96
C TYR A 103 7.16 10.85 -17.44
N LEU A 104 7.07 9.57 -17.79
CA LEU A 104 6.82 9.12 -19.16
C LEU A 104 5.38 9.40 -19.62
N CYS A 105 4.41 9.52 -18.71
CA CYS A 105 3.05 10.00 -18.99
C CYS A 105 2.98 11.53 -19.21
N ASN A 106 3.79 12.31 -18.49
CA ASN A 106 3.72 13.78 -18.50
C ASN A 106 4.70 14.46 -19.48
N THR A 107 5.60 13.69 -20.10
CA THR A 107 6.60 14.17 -21.08
C THR A 107 6.46 13.46 -22.43
N THR A 108 7.30 13.81 -23.41
CA THR A 108 7.36 13.15 -24.72
C THR A 108 8.81 12.99 -25.18
N ASN A 109 9.04 12.09 -26.15
CA ASN A 109 10.27 11.96 -26.92
C ASN A 109 11.56 11.74 -26.11
N LEU A 110 11.48 11.11 -24.93
CA LEU A 110 12.66 10.78 -24.12
C LEU A 110 13.64 9.91 -24.95
N PRO A 111 14.90 10.34 -25.13
CA PRO A 111 15.89 9.53 -25.82
C PRO A 111 16.20 8.25 -25.05
N LYS A 112 16.42 7.13 -25.76
CA LYS A 112 16.88 5.85 -25.17
C LYS A 112 18.09 6.04 -24.24
N ALA A 113 19.02 6.93 -24.58
CA ALA A 113 20.21 7.24 -23.80
C ALA A 113 19.97 8.04 -22.50
N LYS A 114 18.74 8.52 -22.23
CA LYS A 114 18.32 9.09 -20.93
C LYS A 114 17.47 8.12 -20.08
N LEU A 115 17.13 6.92 -20.57
CA LEU A 115 16.23 6.01 -19.84
C LEU A 115 16.84 5.48 -18.53
N GLN A 116 18.13 5.15 -18.52
CA GLN A 116 18.82 4.72 -17.29
C GLN A 116 18.97 5.88 -16.31
N LEU A 117 19.27 7.09 -16.79
CA LEU A 117 19.30 8.31 -15.99
C LEU A 117 17.94 8.61 -15.33
N LEU A 118 16.84 8.47 -16.06
CA LEU A 118 15.48 8.57 -15.51
C LEU A 118 15.29 7.59 -14.35
N GLY A 119 15.61 6.30 -14.57
CA GLY A 119 15.41 5.27 -13.56
C GLY A 119 16.22 5.48 -12.29
N ILE A 120 17.54 5.73 -12.42
CA ILE A 120 18.43 5.88 -11.27
C ILE A 120 18.14 7.17 -10.49
N THR A 121 17.73 8.24 -11.18
CA THR A 121 17.33 9.50 -10.54
C THR A 121 15.97 9.39 -9.85
N SER A 122 15.00 8.67 -10.44
CA SER A 122 13.74 8.36 -9.77
C SER A 122 13.95 7.54 -8.49
N LEU A 123 14.92 6.62 -8.47
CA LEU A 123 15.28 5.87 -7.27
C LEU A 123 16.01 6.74 -6.23
N PHE A 124 16.85 7.69 -6.67
CA PHE A 124 17.47 8.69 -5.79
C PHE A 124 16.43 9.63 -5.14
N ILE A 125 15.45 10.12 -5.91
CA ILE A 125 14.32 10.90 -5.38
C ILE A 125 13.55 10.08 -4.36
N ALA A 126 13.17 8.84 -4.71
CA ALA A 126 12.43 7.96 -3.81
C ALA A 126 13.19 7.69 -2.51
N ALA A 127 14.50 7.40 -2.60
CA ALA A 127 15.32 7.13 -1.43
C ALA A 127 15.38 8.33 -0.47
N LYS A 128 15.45 9.56 -1.00
CA LYS A 128 15.42 10.79 -0.18
C LYS A 128 14.07 11.08 0.51
N ILE A 129 13.01 10.38 0.13
CA ILE A 129 11.67 10.54 0.72
C ILE A 129 11.37 9.44 1.76
N GLU A 130 11.79 8.20 1.48
CA GLU A 130 11.43 7.02 2.28
C GLU A 130 12.55 6.58 3.24
N GLU A 131 13.82 6.68 2.85
CA GLU A 131 14.94 6.15 3.66
C GLU A 131 15.36 7.13 4.77
N ILE A 132 15.62 6.60 5.97
CA ILE A 132 16.18 7.38 7.08
C ILE A 132 17.61 7.88 6.74
N TYR A 133 18.36 7.07 5.99
CA TYR A 133 19.74 7.34 5.57
C TYR A 133 19.95 6.92 4.11
N PRO A 134 19.46 7.69 3.12
CA PRO A 134 19.59 7.35 1.70
C PRO A 134 21.07 7.28 1.26
N PRO A 135 21.42 6.43 0.28
CA PRO A 135 22.73 6.45 -0.34
C PRO A 135 23.03 7.81 -0.97
N ARG A 136 24.31 8.18 -1.03
CA ARG A 136 24.74 9.48 -1.58
C ARG A 136 24.59 9.49 -3.11
N ILE A 137 24.42 10.67 -3.68
CA ILE A 137 24.37 10.85 -5.14
C ILE A 137 25.61 10.30 -5.86
N SER A 138 26.78 10.32 -5.21
CA SER A 138 28.01 9.68 -5.68
C SER A 138 27.90 8.16 -5.84
N GLU A 139 27.06 7.50 -5.03
CA GLU A 139 26.81 6.06 -5.06
C GLU A 139 25.79 5.71 -6.15
N PHE A 140 24.72 6.50 -6.27
CA PHE A 140 23.79 6.43 -7.41
C PHE A 140 24.49 6.70 -8.75
N ALA A 141 25.50 7.59 -8.81
CA ALA A 141 26.34 7.76 -10.00
C ALA A 141 27.25 6.54 -10.24
N TYR A 142 27.90 6.02 -9.18
CA TYR A 142 28.80 4.86 -9.27
C TYR A 142 28.14 3.61 -9.86
N VAL A 143 26.91 3.29 -9.44
CA VAL A 143 26.20 2.09 -9.91
C VAL A 143 25.76 2.16 -11.40
N THR A 144 25.92 3.32 -12.06
CA THR A 144 25.71 3.46 -13.52
C THR A 144 26.94 3.06 -14.36
N ASP A 145 28.00 2.54 -13.74
CA ASP A 145 29.34 2.31 -14.34
C ASP A 145 29.85 3.52 -15.15
N LYS A 146 29.69 4.72 -14.55
CA LYS A 146 30.12 6.01 -15.11
C LYS A 146 29.41 6.40 -16.41
N ALA A 147 28.23 5.83 -16.69
CA ALA A 147 27.37 6.32 -17.77
C ALA A 147 26.89 7.76 -17.51
N TYR A 148 26.78 8.15 -16.22
CA TYR A 148 26.37 9.48 -15.78
C TYR A 148 27.19 9.96 -14.57
N TYR A 149 27.21 11.26 -14.34
CA TYR A 149 27.84 11.91 -13.20
C TYR A 149 26.79 12.51 -12.24
N GLU A 150 27.22 12.97 -11.07
CA GLU A 150 26.34 13.58 -10.06
C GLU A 150 25.56 14.79 -10.62
N GLY A 151 26.16 15.56 -11.53
CA GLY A 151 25.48 16.68 -12.21
C GLY A 151 24.32 16.24 -13.10
N ASP A 152 24.48 15.16 -13.88
CA ASP A 152 23.40 14.63 -14.72
C ASP A 152 22.19 14.18 -13.88
N ILE A 153 22.45 13.63 -12.68
CA ILE A 153 21.41 13.19 -11.73
C ILE A 153 20.71 14.40 -11.09
N LEU A 154 21.44 15.49 -10.77
CA LEU A 154 20.82 16.73 -10.26
C LEU A 154 19.95 17.43 -11.31
N ASP A 155 20.43 17.53 -12.55
CA ASP A 155 19.65 18.13 -13.65
C ASP A 155 18.40 17.29 -13.94
N MET A 156 18.53 15.95 -14.00
CA MET A 156 17.40 15.06 -14.20
C MET A 156 16.43 15.05 -13.01
N GLU A 157 16.90 15.30 -11.79
CA GLU A 157 16.03 15.43 -10.62
C GLU A 157 15.10 16.63 -10.77
N LEU A 158 15.64 17.77 -11.20
CA LEU A 158 14.83 18.96 -11.50
C LEU A 158 13.86 18.72 -12.66
N ASP A 159 14.27 18.04 -13.74
CA ASP A 159 13.38 17.62 -14.83
C ASP A 159 12.21 16.76 -14.28
N ILE A 160 12.48 15.77 -13.42
CA ILE A 160 11.47 14.86 -12.86
C ILE A 160 10.52 15.59 -11.90
N MET A 161 11.05 16.34 -10.93
CA MET A 161 10.24 17.07 -9.94
C MET A 161 9.26 18.05 -10.60
N ASN A 162 9.69 18.72 -11.67
CA ASN A 162 8.84 19.61 -12.45
C ASN A 162 7.81 18.85 -13.30
N ALA A 163 8.19 17.75 -13.97
CA ALA A 163 7.24 16.94 -14.75
C ALA A 163 6.14 16.29 -13.88
N LEU A 164 6.45 15.97 -12.62
CA LEU A 164 5.49 15.47 -11.63
C LEU A 164 4.72 16.60 -10.91
N ASN A 165 4.99 17.88 -11.21
CA ASN A 165 4.44 19.03 -10.48
C ASN A 165 4.59 18.92 -8.95
N TRP A 166 5.70 18.33 -8.49
CA TRP A 166 5.99 18.03 -7.07
C TRP A 166 5.01 17.08 -6.37
N PHE A 167 4.12 16.39 -7.11
CA PHE A 167 3.29 15.30 -6.58
C PHE A 167 4.12 14.01 -6.44
N ILE A 168 4.96 13.97 -5.40
CA ILE A 168 5.91 12.87 -5.10
C ILE A 168 5.52 12.03 -3.88
N ASN A 169 4.22 11.78 -3.72
CA ASN A 169 3.71 10.92 -2.64
C ASN A 169 2.47 10.14 -3.12
N PRO A 170 2.56 9.27 -4.15
CA PRO A 170 1.49 8.34 -4.51
C PRO A 170 1.31 7.27 -3.42
N VAL A 171 0.13 6.64 -3.32
CA VAL A 171 -0.04 5.45 -2.47
C VAL A 171 0.30 4.21 -3.29
N THR A 172 1.39 3.52 -2.97
CA THR A 172 1.85 2.36 -3.77
C THR A 172 1.08 1.07 -3.45
N SER A 173 1.34 0.02 -4.24
CA SER A 173 0.78 -1.32 -3.97
C SER A 173 1.37 -1.96 -2.71
N ILE A 174 2.56 -1.54 -2.26
CA ILE A 174 3.19 -2.06 -1.04
C ILE A 174 2.60 -1.36 0.19
N SER A 175 2.47 -0.04 0.20
CA SER A 175 1.61 0.71 1.14
C SER A 175 0.22 0.06 1.33
N TRP A 176 -0.45 -0.30 0.24
CA TRP A 176 -1.76 -0.98 0.31
C TRP A 176 -1.67 -2.41 0.84
N LEU A 177 -0.67 -3.20 0.44
CA LEU A 177 -0.42 -4.55 0.98
C LEU A 177 -0.20 -4.53 2.51
N LEU A 178 0.61 -3.58 3.02
CA LEU A 178 0.83 -3.39 4.46
C LEU A 178 -0.48 -3.06 5.19
N THR A 179 -1.23 -2.10 4.65
CA THR A 179 -2.53 -1.67 5.20
C THR A 179 -3.50 -2.84 5.31
N TYR A 180 -3.60 -3.66 4.26
CA TYR A 180 -4.51 -4.80 4.20
C TYR A 180 -4.14 -5.96 5.13
N LEU A 181 -2.86 -6.34 5.23
CA LEU A 181 -2.43 -7.40 6.13
C LEU A 181 -2.44 -6.96 7.61
N GLN A 182 -2.29 -5.66 7.88
CA GLN A 182 -2.49 -5.08 9.21
C GLN A 182 -3.97 -5.18 9.62
N LEU A 183 -4.89 -4.72 8.77
CA LEU A 183 -6.34 -4.79 9.01
C LEU A 183 -6.85 -6.23 9.16
N GLU A 184 -6.34 -7.18 8.37
CA GLU A 184 -6.63 -8.62 8.54
C GLU A 184 -6.37 -9.06 9.99
N SER A 185 -5.19 -8.72 10.51
CA SER A 185 -4.73 -9.12 11.85
C SER A 185 -5.48 -8.39 12.97
N ASP A 186 -5.76 -7.10 12.80
CA ASP A 186 -6.53 -6.31 13.78
C ASP A 186 -7.98 -6.84 13.91
N LEU A 187 -8.62 -7.22 12.79
CA LEU A 187 -9.94 -7.83 12.79
C LEU A 187 -9.93 -9.23 13.44
N GLU A 188 -8.91 -10.06 13.17
CA GLU A 188 -8.73 -11.33 13.89
C GLU A 188 -8.62 -11.11 15.41
N MET A 189 -7.84 -10.12 15.86
CA MET A 189 -7.71 -9.79 17.28
C MET A 189 -9.02 -9.31 17.91
N ILE A 190 -9.78 -8.45 17.22
CA ILE A 190 -11.09 -7.97 17.69
C ILE A 190 -12.08 -9.14 17.85
N ASN A 191 -12.17 -10.02 16.85
CA ASN A 191 -13.08 -11.17 16.87
C ASN A 191 -12.76 -12.15 18.01
N ASN A 192 -11.46 -12.40 18.27
CA ASN A 192 -11.04 -13.27 19.38
C ASN A 192 -11.37 -12.67 20.77
N ASN A 193 -11.31 -11.35 20.93
CA ASN A 193 -11.70 -10.67 22.17
C ASN A 193 -13.23 -10.70 22.39
N ASN A 194 -14.02 -10.52 21.33
CA ASN A 194 -15.48 -10.63 21.41
C ASN A 194 -15.91 -12.06 21.79
N ASN A 195 -15.34 -13.08 21.14
CA ASN A 195 -15.65 -14.49 21.42
C ASN A 195 -15.27 -14.96 22.83
N SER A 196 -14.30 -14.31 23.48
CA SER A 196 -13.87 -14.64 24.85
C SER A 196 -14.65 -13.89 25.96
N SER A 197 -15.60 -13.03 25.59
CA SER A 197 -16.43 -12.25 26.53
C SER A 197 -17.86 -12.80 26.73
N SER A 198 -18.22 -13.90 26.07
CA SER A 198 -19.47 -14.64 26.32
C SER A 198 -19.41 -15.43 27.64
N PRO A 199 -20.36 -15.24 28.59
CA PRO A 199 -20.32 -15.92 29.89
C PRO A 199 -20.75 -17.38 29.78
N SER A 200 -19.79 -18.30 29.85
CA SER A 200 -20.08 -19.73 29.95
C SER A 200 -20.69 -20.07 31.31
N SER A 201 -22.01 -20.36 31.32
CA SER A 201 -22.79 -20.63 32.53
C SER A 201 -22.59 -22.05 33.07
N THR A 202 -21.35 -22.40 33.44
CA THR A 202 -21.03 -23.65 34.14
C THR A 202 -21.25 -23.51 35.64
N ASN A 203 -22.36 -24.09 36.13
CA ASN A 203 -22.65 -24.19 37.55
C ASN A 203 -21.56 -25.00 38.29
N VAL A 204 -20.69 -24.31 39.04
CA VAL A 204 -19.74 -24.94 39.96
C VAL A 204 -20.14 -24.59 41.40
N THR A 205 -20.50 -25.61 42.17
CA THR A 205 -20.84 -25.45 43.59
C THR A 205 -19.59 -25.19 44.44
N PRO A 206 -19.68 -24.38 45.50
CA PRO A 206 -18.53 -24.05 46.32
C PRO A 206 -18.13 -25.23 47.22
N SER A 207 -16.86 -25.64 47.15
CA SER A 207 -16.24 -26.46 48.20
C SER A 207 -14.93 -25.82 48.67
N HIS A 208 -14.76 -25.72 50.00
CA HIS A 208 -13.54 -25.21 50.62
C HIS A 208 -12.36 -26.16 50.36
N ASN A 209 -11.20 -25.59 50.04
CA ASN A 209 -10.03 -25.75 50.91
C ASN A 209 -8.89 -24.78 50.56
N ASP A 210 -8.42 -24.04 51.56
CA ASP A 210 -7.27 -23.15 51.45
C ASP A 210 -5.92 -23.90 51.51
N ARG A 211 -4.99 -23.52 50.63
CA ARG A 211 -3.59 -23.36 51.05
C ARG A 211 -2.80 -22.39 50.17
N CYS A 212 -2.42 -21.24 50.73
CA CYS A 212 -1.60 -20.21 50.09
C CYS A 212 -0.14 -20.27 50.57
N ILE A 213 0.83 -20.07 49.66
CA ILE A 213 2.25 -19.71 49.87
C ILE A 213 2.89 -19.58 48.46
N LYS A 214 3.73 -18.59 48.07
CA LYS A 214 4.10 -17.26 48.59
C LYS A 214 4.55 -16.42 47.39
N LYS A 215 4.09 -15.18 47.21
CA LYS A 215 4.73 -14.22 46.26
C LYS A 215 6.03 -13.67 46.86
N ARG A 216 7.16 -13.73 46.14
CA ARG A 216 8.38 -12.97 46.47
C ARG A 216 8.31 -11.59 45.82
N ARG A 217 8.47 -10.52 46.60
CA ARG A 217 8.79 -9.18 46.08
C ARG A 217 10.28 -9.11 45.74
N ILE A 218 10.61 -8.44 44.65
CA ILE A 218 11.87 -7.70 44.50
C ILE A 218 11.45 -6.24 44.24
N SER A 219 12.10 -5.31 44.92
CA SER A 219 11.78 -3.87 44.83
C SER A 219 12.75 -3.17 43.90
N ILE A 220 12.24 -2.28 43.04
CA ILE A 220 13.02 -1.24 42.38
C ILE A 220 12.36 0.09 42.74
N SER A 221 13.16 1.09 43.08
CA SER A 221 12.70 2.35 43.69
C SER A 221 13.02 3.58 42.83
N ASN A 222 12.14 4.58 42.91
CA ASN A 222 12.35 5.99 42.56
C ASN A 222 12.43 6.35 41.06
N ILE A 223 11.26 6.56 40.45
CA ILE A 223 11.03 7.61 39.44
C ILE A 223 9.79 8.42 39.89
N PRO A 224 9.69 9.76 39.69
CA PRO A 224 8.63 10.59 40.26
C PRO A 224 7.22 10.31 39.71
N LYS A 225 6.20 10.71 40.46
CA LYS A 225 4.78 10.54 40.10
C LYS A 225 4.23 11.76 39.35
N SER A 226 3.81 11.57 38.12
CA SER A 226 2.79 12.39 37.43
C SER A 226 1.69 11.47 36.94
N SER A 227 0.75 11.13 37.82
CA SER A 227 -0.21 10.04 37.60
C SER A 227 -1.45 10.51 36.83
N VAL A 228 -1.49 10.22 35.53
CA VAL A 228 -2.74 9.89 34.83
C VAL A 228 -2.84 8.37 34.84
N SER A 229 -3.83 7.82 35.55
CA SER A 229 -4.09 6.38 35.55
C SER A 229 -4.88 6.00 34.30
N LEU A 230 -4.17 5.74 33.20
CA LEU A 230 -4.74 5.06 32.04
C LEU A 230 -5.29 3.69 32.48
N SER A 231 -6.46 3.33 31.98
CA SER A 231 -7.08 2.04 32.24
C SER A 231 -6.32 0.91 31.55
N ASP A 232 -6.44 -0.32 32.05
CA ASP A 232 -5.89 -1.51 31.38
C ASP A 232 -6.42 -1.64 29.93
N SER A 233 -7.61 -1.08 29.63
CA SER A 233 -8.16 -1.03 28.26
C SER A 233 -7.36 -0.13 27.31
N GLU A 234 -6.74 0.95 27.80
CA GLU A 234 -5.93 1.88 27.00
C GLU A 234 -4.51 1.35 26.80
N ILE A 235 -3.98 0.62 27.78
CA ILE A 235 -2.74 -0.14 27.64
C ILE A 235 -2.90 -1.27 26.60
N LEU A 236 -4.06 -1.95 26.59
CA LEU A 236 -4.35 -2.95 25.56
C LEU A 236 -4.48 -2.31 24.16
N LYS A 237 -5.24 -1.21 24.03
CA LYS A 237 -5.41 -0.47 22.76
C LYS A 237 -4.11 0.05 22.16
N THR A 238 -3.17 0.50 22.99
CA THR A 238 -1.85 0.93 22.51
C THR A 238 -0.92 -0.25 22.17
N SER A 239 -1.15 -1.44 22.71
CA SER A 239 -0.38 -2.66 22.38
C SER A 239 -0.84 -3.37 21.09
N ILE A 240 -2.13 -3.25 20.73
CA ILE A 240 -2.71 -3.87 19.52
C ILE A 240 -2.02 -3.35 18.25
N LEU A 241 -1.93 -2.02 18.11
CA LEU A 241 -1.43 -1.33 16.91
C LEU A 241 0.09 -1.42 16.67
N THR A 242 0.88 -2.02 17.57
CA THR A 242 2.35 -1.84 17.58
C THR A 242 3.18 -3.11 17.38
N ASN A 243 2.58 -4.29 17.20
CA ASN A 243 3.32 -5.56 17.15
C ASN A 243 2.87 -6.57 16.08
N VAL A 244 1.79 -6.32 15.33
CA VAL A 244 1.24 -7.26 14.33
C VAL A 244 2.25 -7.68 13.27
N HIS A 245 3.02 -6.72 12.73
CA HIS A 245 4.06 -6.96 11.71
C HIS A 245 5.12 -7.99 12.13
N ARG A 246 5.28 -8.25 13.44
CA ARG A 246 6.28 -9.18 14.01
C ARG A 246 5.86 -10.65 13.94
N THR A 247 4.65 -10.97 13.48
CA THR A 247 4.20 -12.36 13.40
C THR A 247 4.81 -13.09 12.19
N PRO A 248 5.39 -14.30 12.34
CA PRO A 248 6.01 -15.02 11.20
C PRO A 248 5.07 -15.27 10.02
N MET A 249 3.77 -15.41 10.27
CA MET A 249 2.75 -15.58 9.23
C MET A 249 2.51 -14.30 8.42
N PHE A 250 2.51 -13.12 9.06
CA PHE A 250 2.50 -11.83 8.37
C PHE A 250 3.74 -11.69 7.48
N LEU A 251 4.94 -11.91 8.06
CA LEU A 251 6.22 -11.79 7.36
C LEU A 251 6.29 -12.68 6.11
N GLN A 252 5.88 -13.94 6.23
CA GLN A 252 5.84 -14.88 5.10
C GLN A 252 4.78 -14.49 4.05
N THR A 253 3.57 -14.10 4.48
CA THR A 253 2.51 -13.64 3.56
C THR A 253 2.94 -12.41 2.79
N PHE A 254 3.45 -11.39 3.48
CA PHE A 254 3.90 -10.15 2.86
C PHE A 254 4.97 -10.42 1.82
N SER A 255 6.03 -11.17 2.18
CA SER A 255 7.15 -11.45 1.28
C SER A 255 6.74 -12.26 0.05
N LEU A 256 5.72 -13.12 0.18
CA LEU A 256 5.13 -13.90 -0.90
C LEU A 256 4.33 -13.02 -1.87
N VAL A 257 3.46 -12.15 -1.35
CA VAL A 257 2.59 -11.27 -2.15
C VAL A 257 3.39 -10.12 -2.77
N ALA A 258 4.35 -9.55 -2.03
CA ALA A 258 5.23 -8.51 -2.53
C ALA A 258 6.07 -9.00 -3.72
N ARG A 259 6.51 -10.27 -3.73
CA ARG A 259 7.17 -10.89 -4.89
C ARG A 259 6.30 -11.03 -6.14
N LEU A 260 4.99 -11.26 -5.96
CA LEU A 260 4.03 -11.24 -7.07
C LEU A 260 3.86 -9.82 -7.59
N ILE A 261 3.79 -8.82 -6.71
CA ILE A 261 3.74 -7.39 -7.05
C ILE A 261 5.03 -6.94 -7.76
N ASP A 262 6.21 -7.38 -7.30
CA ASP A 262 7.52 -7.15 -7.94
C ASP A 262 7.45 -7.61 -9.43
N LEU A 263 7.06 -8.87 -9.66
CA LEU A 263 6.98 -9.44 -11.02
C LEU A 263 5.92 -8.75 -11.89
N CYS A 264 4.78 -8.37 -11.30
CA CYS A 264 3.75 -7.59 -11.99
C CYS A 264 4.29 -6.22 -12.41
N SER A 265 5.10 -5.58 -11.58
CA SER A 265 5.59 -4.21 -11.83
C SER A 265 6.52 -4.07 -13.04
N LEU A 266 7.16 -5.16 -13.47
CA LEU A 266 7.96 -5.21 -14.71
C LEU A 266 7.11 -5.06 -15.99
N ASP A 267 5.80 -5.33 -15.93
CA ASP A 267 4.88 -5.17 -17.05
C ASP A 267 4.38 -3.72 -17.17
N ILE A 268 4.25 -3.20 -18.40
CA ILE A 268 3.75 -1.85 -18.70
C ILE A 268 2.31 -1.62 -18.21
N GLU A 269 1.48 -2.67 -18.20
CA GLU A 269 0.07 -2.61 -17.79
C GLU A 269 -0.10 -2.44 -16.28
N TYR A 270 0.91 -2.73 -15.45
CA TYR A 270 0.89 -2.46 -14.00
C TYR A 270 0.54 -1.00 -13.68
N SER A 271 1.01 -0.08 -14.52
CA SER A 271 0.80 1.36 -14.39
C SER A 271 -0.68 1.73 -14.36
N GLN A 272 -1.52 1.05 -15.15
CA GLN A 272 -2.94 1.40 -15.39
C GLN A 272 -3.89 0.98 -14.26
N PHE A 273 -3.49 0.03 -13.42
CA PHE A 273 -4.36 -0.50 -12.37
C PHE A 273 -4.27 0.34 -11.08
N PRO A 274 -5.40 0.60 -10.38
CA PRO A 274 -5.40 1.19 -9.04
C PRO A 274 -4.58 0.35 -8.06
N LYS A 275 -3.75 0.98 -7.23
CA LYS A 275 -2.76 0.26 -6.40
C LYS A 275 -3.39 -0.51 -5.24
N ASN A 276 -4.56 -0.07 -4.78
CA ASN A 276 -5.43 -0.81 -3.85
C ASN A 276 -5.96 -2.11 -4.49
N VAL A 277 -6.43 -2.06 -5.74
CA VAL A 277 -6.94 -3.22 -6.48
C VAL A 277 -5.83 -4.23 -6.79
N LEU A 278 -4.64 -3.75 -7.17
CA LEU A 278 -3.44 -4.59 -7.35
C LEU A 278 -3.08 -5.35 -6.08
N ALA A 279 -2.98 -4.65 -4.95
CA ALA A 279 -2.65 -5.25 -3.66
C ALA A 279 -3.69 -6.29 -3.23
N ALA A 280 -4.99 -5.96 -3.30
CA ALA A 280 -6.06 -6.88 -2.94
C ALA A 280 -6.07 -8.14 -3.81
N THR A 281 -5.89 -7.98 -5.13
CA THR A 281 -5.80 -9.09 -6.09
C THR A 281 -4.60 -9.99 -5.78
N ALA A 282 -3.43 -9.39 -5.49
CA ALA A 282 -2.21 -10.14 -5.19
C ALA A 282 -2.31 -10.92 -3.88
N ILE A 283 -2.96 -10.36 -2.84
CA ILE A 283 -3.26 -11.10 -1.60
C ILE A 283 -4.21 -12.25 -1.91
N LEU A 284 -5.32 -12.02 -2.61
CA LEU A 284 -6.32 -13.05 -2.92
C LEU A 284 -5.74 -14.21 -3.74
N ALA A 285 -4.84 -13.94 -4.68
CA ALA A 285 -4.12 -14.96 -5.44
C ALA A 285 -3.26 -15.86 -4.53
N CYS A 286 -2.57 -15.29 -3.53
CA CYS A 286 -1.77 -16.03 -2.56
C CYS A 286 -2.58 -16.63 -1.39
N LYS A 287 -3.75 -16.06 -1.05
CA LYS A 287 -4.68 -16.48 0.00
C LYS A 287 -6.12 -16.57 -0.55
N PRO A 288 -6.53 -17.67 -1.21
CA PRO A 288 -7.86 -17.79 -1.83
C PRO A 288 -9.08 -17.78 -0.88
N HIS A 289 -8.86 -17.71 0.44
CA HIS A 289 -9.88 -17.61 1.47
C HIS A 289 -9.78 -16.32 2.31
N TRP A 290 -9.00 -15.35 1.83
CA TRP A 290 -8.87 -14.03 2.47
C TRP A 290 -10.18 -13.23 2.37
N PRO A 291 -10.70 -12.62 3.46
CA PRO A 291 -12.00 -11.97 3.46
C PRO A 291 -11.94 -10.57 2.83
N VAL A 292 -11.72 -10.53 1.52
CA VAL A 292 -11.42 -9.31 0.75
C VAL A 292 -12.50 -8.23 0.87
N GLU A 293 -13.78 -8.58 0.81
CA GLU A 293 -14.87 -7.59 0.95
C GLU A 293 -14.85 -6.91 2.33
N GLN A 294 -14.51 -7.67 3.39
CA GLN A 294 -14.48 -7.19 4.78
C GLN A 294 -13.25 -6.31 5.08
N ILE A 295 -12.15 -6.47 4.35
CA ILE A 295 -10.90 -5.72 4.57
C ILE A 295 -10.73 -4.55 3.58
N THR A 296 -11.35 -4.63 2.40
CA THR A 296 -11.09 -3.68 1.29
C THR A 296 -12.33 -2.97 0.75
N SER A 297 -13.54 -3.45 1.06
CA SER A 297 -14.80 -3.05 0.40
C SER A 297 -14.81 -3.21 -1.14
N LEU A 298 -13.85 -3.96 -1.71
CA LEU A 298 -13.84 -4.36 -3.12
C LEU A 298 -14.56 -5.71 -3.26
N ASN A 299 -15.42 -5.83 -4.27
CA ASN A 299 -16.11 -7.08 -4.61
C ASN A 299 -15.45 -7.78 -5.82
N ASP A 300 -15.92 -8.98 -6.16
CA ASP A 300 -15.41 -9.76 -7.30
C ASP A 300 -15.42 -8.96 -8.62
N ASP A 301 -16.45 -8.14 -8.90
CA ASP A 301 -16.51 -7.31 -10.12
C ASP A 301 -15.38 -6.27 -10.19
N ASP A 302 -15.02 -5.66 -9.06
CA ASP A 302 -13.94 -4.66 -8.98
C ASP A 302 -12.55 -5.30 -9.18
N LEU A 303 -12.39 -6.55 -8.74
CA LEU A 303 -11.14 -7.29 -8.82
C LEU A 303 -10.97 -8.05 -10.15
N TYR A 304 -12.07 -8.48 -10.79
CA TYR A 304 -12.09 -9.43 -11.91
C TYR A 304 -11.07 -9.14 -13.02
N VAL A 305 -11.01 -7.88 -13.50
CA VAL A 305 -10.11 -7.47 -14.59
C VAL A 305 -8.64 -7.54 -14.17
N CYS A 306 -8.33 -7.19 -12.91
CA CYS A 306 -6.97 -7.31 -12.37
C CYS A 306 -6.60 -8.77 -12.08
N SER A 307 -7.56 -9.59 -11.65
CA SER A 307 -7.39 -11.02 -11.36
C SER A 307 -7.03 -11.81 -12.62
N GLU A 308 -7.82 -11.72 -13.69
CA GLU A 308 -7.52 -12.42 -14.95
C GLU A 308 -6.23 -11.90 -15.63
N TRP A 309 -5.85 -10.63 -15.38
CA TRP A 309 -4.54 -10.09 -15.81
C TRP A 309 -3.37 -10.65 -14.99
N MET A 310 -3.51 -10.74 -13.67
CA MET A 310 -2.45 -11.15 -12.74
C MET A 310 -2.23 -12.68 -12.70
N LYS A 311 -3.27 -13.46 -13.02
CA LYS A 311 -3.27 -14.93 -13.10
C LYS A 311 -2.02 -15.56 -13.76
N PRO A 312 -1.58 -15.19 -14.99
CA PRO A 312 -0.37 -15.75 -15.58
C PRO A 312 0.93 -15.38 -14.84
N PHE A 313 0.98 -14.27 -14.09
CA PHE A 313 2.11 -13.91 -13.22
C PHE A 313 2.18 -14.86 -12.01
N PHE A 314 1.05 -15.06 -11.33
CA PHE A 314 0.91 -16.05 -10.26
C PHE A 314 1.27 -17.46 -10.74
N ASP A 315 0.75 -17.88 -11.89
CA ASP A 315 1.02 -19.20 -12.48
C ASP A 315 2.52 -19.43 -12.80
N VAL A 316 3.29 -18.39 -13.09
CA VAL A 316 4.75 -18.52 -13.31
C VAL A 316 5.50 -18.73 -12.00
N LEU A 317 5.13 -18.00 -10.95
CA LEU A 317 5.77 -18.13 -9.64
C LEU A 317 5.36 -19.44 -8.93
N TYR A 318 4.06 -19.79 -8.94
CA TYR A 318 3.51 -20.96 -8.24
C TYR A 318 3.96 -22.29 -8.84
N PHE A 319 3.69 -22.53 -10.14
CA PHE A 319 3.96 -23.83 -10.77
C PHE A 319 5.46 -24.12 -10.96
N GLY A 320 6.34 -23.13 -10.82
CA GLY A 320 7.79 -23.32 -10.83
C GLY A 320 8.39 -23.81 -9.50
N GLN A 321 7.57 -24.10 -8.48
CA GLN A 321 7.97 -24.36 -7.08
C GLN A 321 8.68 -23.18 -6.37
N ASN A 322 8.91 -22.06 -7.08
CA ASN A 322 9.71 -20.92 -6.62
C ASN A 322 9.20 -20.27 -5.33
N LEU A 323 7.91 -20.40 -5.01
CA LEU A 323 7.28 -19.81 -3.82
C LEU A 323 7.76 -20.42 -2.49
N MET A 324 8.19 -21.69 -2.48
CA MET A 324 8.59 -22.40 -1.25
C MET A 324 9.98 -21.99 -0.74
N SER A 325 10.79 -21.32 -1.57
CA SER A 325 12.12 -20.84 -1.23
C SER A 325 12.28 -19.37 -1.62
N ILE A 326 11.74 -18.48 -0.78
CA ILE A 326 12.28 -17.12 -0.68
C ILE A 326 13.68 -17.30 -0.04
N PRO A 327 14.78 -16.92 -0.71
CA PRO A 327 16.08 -16.93 -0.06
C PRO A 327 16.05 -15.90 1.06
N ILE A 328 16.32 -16.33 2.30
CA ILE A 328 16.76 -15.40 3.33
C ILE A 328 18.10 -14.84 2.82
N PRO A 329 18.28 -13.51 2.71
CA PRO A 329 19.50 -12.93 2.14
C PRO A 329 20.75 -13.52 2.78
N ALA A 330 21.58 -14.18 1.95
CA ALA A 330 22.75 -14.94 2.41
C ALA A 330 23.81 -14.00 3.02
N SER A 331 23.96 -12.82 2.42
CA SER A 331 24.36 -11.61 3.13
C SER A 331 23.17 -11.12 3.96
N ARG A 332 23.24 -11.30 5.28
CA ARG A 332 22.38 -10.53 6.20
C ARG A 332 22.52 -9.05 5.81
N PRO A 333 21.43 -8.29 5.60
CA PRO A 333 21.56 -6.84 5.43
C PRO A 333 22.30 -6.27 6.64
N SER A 334 23.02 -5.14 6.44
CA SER A 334 23.91 -4.51 7.43
C SER A 334 23.41 -4.70 8.88
N PRO A 335 24.26 -5.14 9.84
CA PRO A 335 23.82 -5.62 11.16
C PRO A 335 23.07 -4.61 12.05
N ALA A 336 22.83 -3.39 11.55
CA ALA A 336 21.89 -2.41 12.07
C ALA A 336 20.40 -2.73 11.78
N ILE A 337 20.05 -3.45 10.71
CA ILE A 337 18.64 -3.70 10.35
C ILE A 337 17.99 -4.72 11.32
N PRO A 338 16.86 -4.38 11.98
CA PRO A 338 16.07 -5.28 12.81
C PRO A 338 15.52 -6.48 12.04
N ILE A 339 15.38 -7.63 12.71
CA ILE A 339 14.87 -8.87 12.06
C ILE A 339 13.41 -8.70 11.62
N ASP A 340 12.65 -7.93 12.40
CA ASP A 340 11.29 -7.51 12.14
C ASP A 340 11.14 -6.42 11.06
N GLU A 341 12.22 -5.95 10.45
CA GLU A 341 12.21 -5.04 9.29
C GLU A 341 12.74 -5.70 8.00
N ILE A 342 13.34 -6.90 8.07
CA ILE A 342 13.92 -7.59 6.88
C ILE A 342 12.89 -7.79 5.75
N TYR A 343 11.59 -7.88 6.06
CA TYR A 343 10.54 -8.06 5.06
C TYR A 343 10.31 -6.81 4.19
N SER A 344 10.59 -5.61 4.71
CA SER A 344 10.35 -4.35 3.99
C SER A 344 11.45 -4.04 2.97
N ILE A 345 12.59 -4.73 3.04
CA ILE A 345 13.75 -4.57 2.15
C ILE A 345 13.48 -5.23 0.79
N GLN A 346 13.92 -4.58 -0.30
CA GLN A 346 13.79 -5.10 -1.66
C GLN A 346 14.78 -6.25 -1.91
N ILE A 347 14.36 -7.27 -2.66
CA ILE A 347 15.17 -8.46 -2.99
C ILE A 347 14.97 -8.81 -4.48
N HIS A 348 16.07 -9.03 -5.22
CA HIS A 348 16.07 -9.52 -6.60
C HIS A 348 15.87 -11.04 -6.63
N ASN A 349 14.64 -11.47 -6.33
CA ASN A 349 14.22 -12.87 -6.40
C ASN A 349 13.24 -13.15 -7.57
N ILE A 350 13.20 -12.24 -8.54
CA ILE A 350 12.51 -12.37 -9.82
C ILE A 350 13.50 -12.17 -10.97
N SER A 351 13.06 -12.32 -12.22
CA SER A 351 13.88 -12.03 -13.40
C SER A 351 13.00 -11.83 -14.63
N LEU A 352 13.58 -11.27 -15.68
CA LEU A 352 12.94 -11.10 -16.99
C LEU A 352 12.48 -12.43 -17.64
N ASP A 353 13.09 -13.57 -17.30
CA ASP A 353 12.67 -14.89 -17.78
C ASP A 353 11.29 -15.27 -17.26
N PHE A 354 10.97 -14.90 -16.01
CA PHE A 354 9.63 -15.10 -15.47
C PHE A 354 8.62 -14.27 -16.28
N LEU A 355 8.89 -12.99 -16.52
CA LEU A 355 8.02 -12.12 -17.33
C LEU A 355 7.84 -12.65 -18.77
N GLU A 356 8.89 -13.17 -19.41
CA GLU A 356 8.74 -13.82 -20.71
C GLU A 356 7.89 -15.09 -20.67
N ASN A 357 7.92 -15.83 -19.56
CA ASN A 357 7.02 -16.95 -19.34
C ASN A 357 5.59 -16.52 -19.02
N VAL A 358 5.37 -15.33 -18.43
CA VAL A 358 4.03 -14.71 -18.30
C VAL A 358 3.47 -14.40 -19.69
N TYR A 359 4.25 -13.75 -20.56
CA TYR A 359 3.80 -13.46 -21.94
C TYR A 359 3.50 -14.72 -22.77
N LYS A 360 4.21 -15.84 -22.53
CA LYS A 360 3.90 -17.14 -23.16
C LYS A 360 2.60 -17.78 -22.64
N LYS A 361 2.19 -17.49 -21.39
CA LYS A 361 0.94 -17.98 -20.77
C LYS A 361 -0.26 -17.05 -20.96
N ARG A 362 -0.04 -15.76 -21.22
CA ARG A 362 -1.08 -14.72 -21.32
C ARG A 362 -2.17 -15.12 -22.33
N PRO A 363 -3.47 -15.04 -21.98
CA PRO A 363 -4.54 -15.37 -22.90
C PRO A 363 -4.58 -14.40 -24.09
N LYS A 364 -4.98 -14.91 -25.27
CA LYS A 364 -5.11 -14.11 -26.51
C LYS A 364 -6.17 -13.00 -26.44
N PHE A 365 -7.02 -13.04 -25.41
CA PHE A 365 -7.98 -12.01 -25.06
C PHE A 365 -7.87 -11.76 -23.56
N ILE A 366 -7.42 -10.57 -23.20
CA ILE A 366 -7.67 -9.99 -21.88
C ILE A 366 -8.94 -9.15 -22.05
N PRO A 367 -9.93 -9.20 -21.13
CA PRO A 367 -11.07 -8.30 -21.19
C PRO A 367 -10.56 -6.85 -21.16
N PRO A 368 -10.86 -6.01 -22.17
CA PRO A 368 -10.24 -4.69 -22.29
C PRO A 368 -10.59 -3.84 -21.06
N ILE A 369 -9.60 -3.12 -20.54
CA ILE A 369 -9.68 -2.30 -19.33
C ILE A 369 -10.59 -1.09 -19.61
N THR A 370 -11.91 -1.33 -19.53
CA THR A 370 -12.90 -0.49 -20.21
C THR A 370 -13.41 0.63 -19.32
N ASN A 371 -12.72 1.77 -19.41
CA ASN A 371 -13.22 3.11 -19.09
C ASN A 371 -13.93 3.22 -17.73
N ASN A 372 -13.18 2.98 -16.64
CA ASN A 372 -13.55 3.31 -15.27
C ASN A 372 -14.91 2.77 -14.76
N ARG A 373 -15.60 1.82 -15.41
CA ARG A 373 -16.96 1.44 -14.94
C ARG A 373 -17.00 0.77 -13.56
N PRO A 374 -16.14 -0.22 -13.22
CA PRO A 374 -16.06 -0.73 -11.85
C PRO A 374 -15.58 0.37 -10.89
N PHE A 375 -14.47 1.03 -11.21
CA PHE A 375 -13.82 2.00 -10.31
C PHE A 375 -14.62 3.28 -10.07
N ARG A 376 -15.43 3.74 -11.03
CA ARG A 376 -16.39 4.84 -10.83
C ARG A 376 -17.60 4.38 -10.02
N ASN A 377 -18.03 3.12 -10.15
CA ASN A 377 -19.02 2.54 -9.26
C ASN A 377 -18.47 2.35 -7.83
N LEU A 378 -17.18 2.04 -7.67
CA LEU A 378 -16.51 2.02 -6.36
C LEU A 378 -16.48 3.43 -5.73
N VAL A 379 -16.03 4.45 -6.46
CA VAL A 379 -16.07 5.85 -6.00
C VAL A 379 -17.51 6.29 -5.69
N ASN A 380 -18.52 5.84 -6.45
CA ASN A 380 -19.93 6.13 -6.18
C ASN A 380 -20.53 5.31 -5.01
N ARG A 381 -20.08 4.07 -4.76
CA ARG A 381 -20.45 3.31 -3.54
C ARG A 381 -19.88 3.99 -2.30
N LEU A 382 -18.69 4.57 -2.42
CA LEU A 382 -18.03 5.36 -1.39
C LEU A 382 -18.51 6.82 -1.33
N SER A 383 -19.36 7.30 -2.26
CA SER A 383 -19.76 8.73 -2.33
C SER A 383 -20.83 9.15 -1.31
N TRP A 384 -21.00 8.39 -0.23
CA TRP A 384 -21.63 8.87 1.02
C TRP A 384 -20.68 9.76 1.83
N LEU A 385 -19.39 9.77 1.48
CA LEU A 385 -18.38 10.67 2.02
C LEU A 385 -18.74 12.14 1.78
N PRO A 386 -18.91 12.96 2.83
CA PRO A 386 -18.94 14.41 2.67
C PRO A 386 -17.58 14.87 2.15
N THR A 387 -17.56 15.58 1.02
CA THR A 387 -16.38 16.34 0.64
C THR A 387 -16.04 17.34 1.76
N PRO A 388 -14.76 17.57 2.09
CA PRO A 388 -14.41 18.71 2.92
C PRO A 388 -14.95 19.97 2.25
N PRO A 389 -15.62 20.88 2.97
CA PRO A 389 -16.26 22.04 2.37
C PRO A 389 -15.20 22.85 1.60
N THR A 390 -15.55 23.29 0.39
CA THR A 390 -14.68 24.12 -0.44
C THR A 390 -14.21 25.33 0.36
N SER A 391 -12.89 25.54 0.40
CA SER A 391 -12.26 26.64 1.14
C SER A 391 -12.52 27.98 0.44
N SER A 392 -13.77 28.43 0.50
CA SER A 392 -14.30 29.54 -0.27
C SER A 392 -15.24 30.43 0.56
N GLU A 393 -15.12 30.40 1.89
CA GLU A 393 -15.74 31.40 2.78
C GLU A 393 -15.04 31.49 4.16
N LYS A 394 -13.75 31.86 4.16
CA LYS A 394 -13.23 32.61 5.31
C LYS A 394 -13.67 34.06 5.13
N GLN A 395 -14.58 34.51 5.99
CA GLN A 395 -15.01 35.91 6.02
C GLN A 395 -13.78 36.82 6.17
N GLN A 396 -13.72 37.88 5.37
CA GLN A 396 -12.70 38.90 5.49
C GLN A 396 -12.93 39.66 6.81
N HIS A 397 -12.12 39.34 7.82
CA HIS A 397 -11.75 40.30 8.84
C HIS A 397 -10.42 40.91 8.42
N GLU A 398 -10.41 42.23 8.27
CA GLU A 398 -9.24 43.00 7.88
C GLU A 398 -8.17 42.88 8.98
N ILE A 399 -7.20 41.99 8.78
CA ILE A 399 -5.91 42.10 9.46
C ILE A 399 -5.20 43.27 8.79
N ILE A 400 -5.25 44.44 9.45
CA ILE A 400 -4.46 45.61 9.06
C ILE A 400 -2.98 45.22 9.25
N VAL A 401 -2.32 44.84 8.16
CA VAL A 401 -0.88 44.54 8.15
C VAL A 401 -0.14 45.86 8.23
N ASN A 402 0.42 46.16 9.41
CA ASN A 402 1.22 47.35 9.63
C ASN A 402 2.53 47.25 8.81
N GLU A 403 2.85 48.26 8.00
CA GLU A 403 3.85 48.19 6.91
C GLU A 403 5.33 48.07 7.35
N GLU A 404 5.61 48.08 8.66
CA GLU A 404 6.97 48.13 9.22
C GLU A 404 7.71 46.78 9.27
N ALA A 405 7.07 45.66 8.89
CA ALA A 405 7.60 44.30 9.09
C ALA A 405 8.29 43.66 7.87
N GLN A 406 8.30 44.28 6.68
CA GLN A 406 8.89 43.68 5.47
C GLN A 406 10.31 44.15 5.11
N LEU A 407 10.93 45.05 5.88
CA LEU A 407 12.20 45.71 5.54
C LEU A 407 13.46 45.19 6.25
N GLN A 408 13.48 43.93 6.73
CA GLN A 408 14.64 43.36 7.46
C GLN A 408 15.14 41.98 7.01
N ILE A 409 14.74 41.48 5.83
CA ILE A 409 15.19 40.16 5.31
C ILE A 409 15.75 40.27 3.88
N THR A 410 16.56 41.32 3.62
CA THR A 410 17.13 41.58 2.28
C THR A 410 18.56 42.16 2.31
N GLU A 411 19.29 42.01 3.43
CA GLU A 411 20.61 42.65 3.63
C GLU A 411 21.67 41.72 4.26
N VAL A 412 21.64 40.42 3.96
CA VAL A 412 22.61 39.42 4.51
C VAL A 412 23.22 38.49 3.43
N ILE A 413 22.99 38.75 2.13
CA ILE A 413 23.65 38.00 1.03
C ILE A 413 24.13 38.96 -0.08
N SER A 414 25.05 39.87 0.26
CA SER A 414 25.76 40.73 -0.71
C SER A 414 26.98 41.49 -0.12
N VAL A 415 27.87 40.77 0.61
CA VAL A 415 29.25 41.20 0.93
C VAL A 415 30.19 40.02 0.73
#